data_AF-A0A9Q9M6Q6-F1
#
_entry.id   AF-A0A9Q9M6Q6-F1
#
_cell.length_a   1.000
_cell.length_b   1.000
_cell.length_c   1.000
_cell.angle_alpha   90.00
_cell.angle_beta   90.00
_cell.angle_gamma   90.00
#
_symmetry.space_group_name_H-M   'P 1'
#
loop_
_entity.id
_entity.type
_entity.pdbx_description
1 polymer ?
#
loop_
_entity_poly.entity_id
_entity_poly.type
_entity_poly.pdbx_seq_one_letter_code
_entity_poly.pdbx_strand_id
1 'polypeptide(L)' 'MAPMERKTAPIDPSVLDLIRSEREKALSPREWQFRLRGYGYSVKTVEGAQILTRLTTGDEIGRLPPEFA' A
#
# COMPACT_ATOMS: atom_id res chain seq x y z
N MET A 1 -15.63 -1.34 -23.91
CA MET A 1 -14.96 -1.08 -22.62
C MET A 1 -13.48 -1.08 -22.88
N ALA A 2 -12.82 0.07 -22.75
CA ALA A 2 -11.37 0.17 -22.96
C ALA A 2 -10.64 -0.60 -21.85
N PRO A 3 -9.54 -1.32 -22.16
CA PRO A 3 -8.67 -1.82 -21.12
C PRO A 3 -8.08 -0.60 -20.41
N MET A 4 -8.46 -0.42 -19.15
CA MET A 4 -7.87 0.62 -18.32
C MET A 4 -6.39 0.28 -18.19
N GLU A 5 -5.55 1.02 -18.90
CA GLU A 5 -4.12 1.05 -18.61
C GLU A 5 -3.99 1.35 -17.13
N ARG A 6 -3.62 0.32 -16.35
CA ARG A 6 -3.25 0.49 -14.94
C ARG A 6 -1.93 1.25 -14.92
N LYS A 7 -1.98 2.54 -15.26
CA LYS A 7 -0.97 3.49 -14.84
C LYS A 7 -0.93 3.34 -13.33
N THR A 8 0.17 2.81 -12.82
CA THR A 8 0.48 2.93 -11.40
C THR A 8 0.50 4.44 -11.13
N ALA A 9 -0.62 4.97 -10.62
CA ALA A 9 -0.68 6.36 -10.27
C ALA A 9 0.32 6.55 -9.12
N PRO A 10 1.08 7.65 -9.10
CA PRO A 10 1.85 7.96 -7.91
C PRO A 10 0.88 7.96 -6.72
N ILE A 11 1.19 7.15 -5.70
CA ILE A 11 0.39 7.09 -4.48
C ILE A 11 0.31 8.50 -3.92
N ASP A 12 -0.88 8.91 -3.47
CA ASP A 12 -1.08 10.23 -2.88
C ASP A 12 -0.06 10.47 -1.75
N PRO A 13 0.63 11.62 -1.73
CA PRO A 13 1.69 11.88 -0.74
C PRO A 13 1.18 11.79 0.70
N SER A 14 -0.08 12.12 0.95
CA SER A 14 -0.70 12.02 2.29
C SER A 14 -0.86 10.56 2.72
N VAL A 15 -1.16 9.67 1.77
CA VAL A 15 -1.25 8.22 2.02
C VAL A 15 0.13 7.62 2.22
N LEU A 16 1.13 8.06 1.45
CA LEU A 16 2.52 7.66 1.64
C LEU A 16 3.05 8.04 3.03
N ASP A 17 2.74 9.26 3.50
CA ASP A 17 3.14 9.73 4.82
C ASP A 17 2.49 8.91 5.95
N LEU A 18 1.18 8.62 5.82
CA LEU A 18 0.48 7.72 6.74
C LEU A 18 1.15 6.35 6.82
N ILE A 19 1.47 5.77 5.66
CA ILE A 19 2.07 4.44 5.55
C ILE A 19 3.46 4.43 6.18
N ARG A 20 4.25 5.50 6.00
CA ARG A 20 5.54 5.71 6.64
C ARG A 20 5.44 5.85 8.14
N SER A 21 4.56 6.72 8.63
CA SER A 21 4.34 6.90 10.06
C SER A 21 3.93 5.58 10.75
N GLU A 22 3.08 4.78 10.11
CA GLU A 22 2.70 3.47 10.64
C GLU A 22 3.82 2.43 10.54
N ARG A 23 4.70 2.52 9.52
CA ARG A 23 5.85 1.62 9.37
C ARG A 23 6.87 1.82 10.50
N GLU A 24 7.10 3.08 10.88
CA GLU A 24 8.01 3.47 11.96
C GLU A 24 7.50 3.05 13.34
N LYS A 25 6.18 3.04 13.54
CA LYS A 25 5.55 2.59 14.80
C LYS A 25 5.42 1.07 14.91
N ALA A 26 5.54 0.35 13.81
CA ALA A 26 5.32 -1.09 13.77
C ALA A 26 6.60 -1.87 14.04
N LEU A 27 6.53 -2.81 14.98
CA LEU A 27 7.66 -3.67 15.34
C LEU A 27 7.93 -4.76 14.28
N SER A 28 6.97 -5.01 13.38
CA SER A 28 7.09 -6.03 12.34
C SER A 28 6.22 -5.71 11.12
N PRO A 29 6.59 -6.19 9.91
CA PRO A 29 5.79 -6.00 8.70
C PRO A 29 4.35 -6.52 8.83
N ARG A 30 4.14 -7.61 9.59
CA ARG A 30 2.80 -8.18 9.84
C ARG A 30 1.94 -7.26 10.71
N GLU A 31 2.52 -6.67 11.77
CA GLU A 31 1.83 -5.68 12.60
C GLU A 31 1.48 -4.44 11.81
N TRP A 32 2.41 -3.96 10.98
CA TRP A 32 2.16 -2.84 10.09
C TRP A 32 1.02 -3.11 9.11
N GLN A 33 1.04 -4.24 8.41
CA GLN A 33 -0.05 -4.65 7.53
C GLN A 33 -1.39 -4.77 8.26
N PHE A 34 -1.37 -5.25 9.51
CA PHE A 34 -2.57 -5.32 10.34
C PHE A 34 -3.10 -3.93 10.68
N ARG A 35 -2.23 -2.98 11.05
CA ARG A 35 -2.61 -1.57 11.29
C ARG A 35 -3.21 -0.92 10.05
N LEU A 36 -2.61 -1.12 8.87
CA LEU A 36 -3.11 -0.56 7.60
C LEU A 36 -4.53 -1.03 7.27
N ARG A 37 -4.92 -2.25 7.67
CA ARG A 37 -6.30 -2.72 7.49
C ARG A 37 -7.31 -1.88 8.25
N GLY A 38 -6.95 -1.32 9.41
CA GLY A 38 -7.78 -0.37 10.16
C GLY A 38 -8.06 0.93 9.40
N TYR A 39 -7.16 1.31 8.49
CA TYR A 39 -7.32 2.46 7.59
C TYR A 39 -7.97 2.09 6.24
N GLY A 40 -8.35 0.83 6.05
CA GLY A 40 -8.90 0.34 4.79
C GLY A 40 -7.85 0.06 3.70
N TYR A 41 -6.59 -0.08 4.07
CA TYR A 41 -5.48 -0.40 3.15
C TYR A 41 -4.88 -1.79 3.41
N SER A 42 -4.44 -2.44 2.35
CA SER A 42 -3.72 -3.72 2.39
C SER A 42 -2.45 -3.60 1.58
N VAL A 43 -1.37 -4.16 2.11
CA VAL A 43 -0.10 -4.26 1.38
C VAL A 43 0.11 -5.71 0.99
N LYS A 44 0.38 -5.95 -0.29
CA LYS A 44 0.69 -7.27 -0.83
C LYS A 44 2.10 -7.25 -1.43
N THR A 45 2.88 -8.28 -1.17
CA THR A 45 4.18 -8.45 -1.82
C THR A 45 4.00 -9.24 -3.11
N VAL A 46 4.33 -8.63 -4.24
CA VAL A 46 4.27 -9.23 -5.59
C VAL A 46 5.64 -9.05 -6.23
N GLU A 47 6.33 -10.15 -6.56
CA GLU A 47 7.66 -10.11 -7.20
C GLU A 47 8.71 -9.24 -6.45
N GLY A 48 8.64 -9.23 -5.12
CA GLY A 48 9.52 -8.40 -4.26
C GLY A 48 9.13 -6.92 -4.18
N ALA A 49 8.08 -6.50 -4.89
CA ALA A 49 7.45 -5.20 -4.76
C ALA A 49 6.33 -5.24 -3.73
N GLN A 50 6.23 -4.22 -2.90
CA GLN A 50 5.04 -4.01 -2.08
C GLN A 50 4.00 -3.21 -2.87
N ILE A 51 2.80 -3.74 -3.02
CA ILE A 51 1.67 -3.12 -3.71
C ILE A 51 0.62 -2.74 -2.68
N LEU A 52 0.27 -1.46 -2.66
CA LEU A 52 -0.82 -0.94 -1.85
C LEU A 52 -2.15 -1.16 -2.57
N THR A 53 -3.09 -1.75 -1.85
CA THR A 53 -4.43 -2.06 -2.33
C THR A 53 -5.46 -1.52 -1.34
N ARG A 54 -6.63 -1.12 -1.83
CA ARG A 54 -7.74 -0.69 -0.98
C ARG A 54 -8.58 -1.90 -0.57
N LEU A 55 -8.84 -2.11 0.72
CA LEU A 55 -9.66 -3.25 1.18
C LEU A 55 -11.11 -3.13 0.69
N THR A 56 -11.68 -1.92 0.72
CA THR A 56 -13.10 -1.71 0.43
C THR A 56 -13.46 -2.05 -1.01
N THR A 57 -12.56 -1.79 -1.96
CA THR A 57 -12.81 -1.93 -3.40
C THR A 57 -11.96 -3.04 -4.03
N GLY A 58 -10.90 -3.48 -3.36
CA GLY A 58 -9.88 -4.37 -3.92
C GLY A 58 -8.97 -3.69 -4.95
N ASP A 59 -9.07 -2.37 -5.11
CA ASP A 59 -8.37 -1.60 -6.13
C ASP A 59 -6.88 -1.44 -5.79
N GLU A 60 -6.03 -1.60 -6.80
CA GLU A 60 -4.58 -1.44 -6.68
C GLU A 60 -4.23 0.05 -6.74
N ILE A 61 -3.98 0.66 -5.59
CA ILE A 61 -3.66 2.09 -5.49
C ILE A 61 -2.32 2.39 -6.17
N GLY A 62 -1.30 1.56 -5.91
CA GLY A 62 0.02 1.74 -6.48
C GLY A 62 1.12 0.93 -5.78
N ARG A 63 2.33 0.98 -6.35
CA ARG A 63 3.52 0.33 -5.79
C ARG A 63 4.16 1.20 -4.72
N LEU A 64 4.40 0.63 -3.55
CA LEU A 64 5.17 1.26 -2.49
C LEU A 64 6.67 1.28 -2.84
N PRO A 65 7.38 2.34 -2.45
CA PRO A 65 8.84 2.40 -2.55
C PRO A 65 9.53 1.22 -1.84
N PRO A 66 10.75 0.84 -2.26
CA PRO A 66 11.49 -0.26 -1.66
C PRO A 66 11.90 -0.03 -0.20
N GLU A 67 11.83 1.21 0.31
CA GLU A 67 12.09 1.52 1.72
C GLU A 67 11.09 0.85 2.68
N PHE A 68 9.92 0.45 2.17
CA PHE A 68 8.89 -0.23 2.94
C PHE A 68 9.05 -1.75 2.97
N ALA A 69 9.90 -2.31 2.08
CA ALA A 69 10.15 -3.73 1.87
C ALA A 69 10.53 -4.48 3.15
#